data_AF-B6TR22-F1
#
_entry.id   AF-B6TR22-F1
#
_cell.length_a   1.000
_cell.length_b   1.000
_cell.length_c   1.000
_cell.angle_alpha   90.00
_cell.angle_beta   90.00
_cell.angle_gamma   90.00
#
_symmetry.space_group_name_H-M   'P 1'
#
loop_
_entity.id
_entity.type
_entity.pdbx_description
1 polymer ?
#
loop_
_entity_poly.entity_id
_entity_poly.type
_entity_poly.pdbx_seq_one_letter_code
_entity_poly.pdbx_strand_id
1 'polypeptide(L)' 'MLKTAASVPSLRHNSGQVKPGDVGRIMARKPKDVWVVRLAVGSYLLDGKFFSPLDSDNGDDGGPQAQDE' A
#
# COMPACT_ATOMS: atom_id res chain seq x y z
N MET A 1 -31.33 0.49 16.58
CA MET A 1 -30.59 -0.29 15.57
C MET A 1 -29.10 -0.17 15.89
N LEU A 2 -28.48 -1.27 16.30
CA LEU A 2 -27.05 -1.31 16.60
C LEU A 2 -26.31 -1.30 15.25
N LYS A 3 -25.53 -0.25 14.97
CA LYS A 3 -24.64 -0.22 13.81
C LYS A 3 -23.49 -1.19 14.10
N THR A 4 -23.64 -2.46 13.74
CA THR A 4 -22.52 -3.41 13.78
C THR A 4 -21.47 -2.88 12.82
N ALA A 5 -20.28 -2.55 13.33
CA ALA A 5 -19.15 -2.26 12.47
C ALA A 5 -18.91 -3.52 11.62
N ALA A 6 -19.39 -3.51 10.37
CA ALA A 6 -19.11 -4.58 9.43
C ALA A 6 -17.59 -4.72 9.39
N SER A 7 -17.10 -5.94 9.66
CA SER A 7 -15.67 -6.25 9.66
C SER A 7 -15.07 -5.60 8.43
N VAL A 8 -14.25 -4.57 8.64
CA VAL A 8 -13.47 -3.98 7.56
C VAL A 8 -12.80 -5.17 6.86
N PRO A 9 -12.92 -5.32 5.53
CA PRO A 9 -12.42 -6.51 4.83
C PRO A 9 -10.88 -6.57 4.81
N SER A 10 -10.24 -5.92 5.78
CA SER A 10 -8.88 -5.40 5.80
C SER A 10 -7.83 -6.42 6.22
N LEU A 11 -8.15 -7.71 6.33
CA LEU A 11 -7.12 -8.73 6.57
C LEU A 11 -7.61 -10.09 6.06
N ARG A 12 -7.76 -10.23 4.75
CA ARG A 12 -7.99 -11.55 4.16
C ARG A 12 -6.67 -12.29 4.07
N HIS A 13 -6.67 -13.57 4.47
CA HIS A 13 -5.53 -14.45 4.24
C HIS A 13 -5.23 -14.51 2.74
N ASN A 14 -3.96 -14.32 2.38
CA ASN A 14 -3.52 -14.41 1.00
C ASN A 14 -3.55 -15.88 0.55
N SER A 15 -4.62 -16.29 -0.15
CA SER A 15 -4.77 -17.64 -0.71
C SER A 15 -4.03 -17.82 -2.06
N GLY A 16 -2.83 -17.26 -2.18
CA GLY A 16 -2.04 -17.27 -3.42
C GLY A 16 -2.44 -16.22 -4.46
N GLN A 17 -3.24 -15.21 -4.07
CA GLN A 17 -3.64 -14.10 -4.93
C GLN A 17 -2.51 -13.10 -5.16
N VAL A 18 -1.73 -12.85 -4.10
CA VAL A 18 -0.50 -12.06 -4.14
C VAL A 18 0.66 -13.03 -4.13
N LYS A 19 1.56 -12.90 -5.10
CA LYS A 19 2.72 -13.76 -5.26
C LYS A 19 4.01 -13.00 -4.93
N PRO A 20 5.10 -13.71 -4.58
CA PRO A 20 6.42 -13.09 -4.53
C PRO A 20 6.75 -12.41 -5.88
N GLY A 21 7.21 -11.16 -5.82
CA GLY A 21 7.49 -10.34 -7.01
C GLY A 21 6.34 -9.44 -7.46
N ASP A 22 5.13 -9.61 -6.93
CA ASP A 22 4.05 -8.65 -7.18
C ASP A 22 4.38 -7.30 -6.53
N VAL A 23 4.29 -6.24 -7.33
CA VAL A 23 4.56 -4.85 -6.91
C VAL A 23 3.25 -4.08 -6.86
N GLY A 24 3.12 -3.23 -5.84
CA GLY A 24 1.97 -2.35 -5.68
C GLY A 24 2.35 -0.95 -5.24
N ARG A 25 1.39 -0.03 -5.31
CA ARG A 25 1.56 1.33 -4.82
C ARG A 25 1.20 1.41 -3.34
N ILE A 26 2.09 1.96 -2.53
CA ILE A 26 1.79 2.28 -1.13
C ILE A 26 0.80 3.44 -1.11
N MET A 27 -0.41 3.20 -0.61
CA MET A 27 -1.46 4.20 -0.47
C MET A 27 -1.40 4.89 0.90
N ALA A 28 -1.04 4.16 1.95
CA ALA A 28 -0.88 4.72 3.29
C ALA A 28 0.02 3.85 4.17
N ARG A 29 0.80 4.47 5.04
CA ARG A 29 1.52 3.79 6.13
C ARG A 29 0.64 3.81 7.39
N LYS A 30 0.52 2.68 8.07
CA LYS A 30 -0.19 2.52 9.34
C LYS A 30 0.82 2.21 10.45
N PRO A 31 0.44 2.38 11.73
CA PRO A 31 1.28 1.97 12.86
C PRO A 31 1.66 0.49 12.80
N LYS A 32 2.74 0.12 13.49
CA LYS A 32 3.27 -1.26 13.56
C LYS A 32 3.74 -1.81 12.22
N ASP A 33 4.29 -0.95 11.36
CA ASP A 33 4.84 -1.32 10.05
C ASP A 33 3.83 -2.02 9.11
N VAL A 34 2.54 -1.70 9.23
CA VAL A 34 1.49 -2.20 8.33
C VAL A 34 1.19 -1.17 7.26
N TRP A 35 1.16 -1.57 6.00
CA TRP A 35 0.99 -0.66 4.86
C TRP A 35 -0.27 -1.01 4.07
N VAL A 36 -1.01 0.01 3.67
CA VAL A 36 -2.11 -0.15 2.70
C VAL A 36 -1.50 -0.08 1.31
N VAL A 37 -1.56 -1.18 0.56
CA VAL A 37 -0.97 -1.31 -0.77
C VAL A 37 -2.06 -1.59 -1.79
N ARG A 38 -2.06 -0.83 -2.89
CA ARG A 38 -2.90 -1.11 -4.06
C ARG A 38 -2.13 -1.98 -5.04
N LEU A 39 -2.56 -3.21 -5.19
CA LEU A 39 -2.13 -4.17 -6.20
C LEU A 39 -3.13 -4.17 -7.37
N ALA A 40 -2.75 -4.78 -8.49
CA ALA A 40 -3.64 -4.92 -9.65
C ALA A 40 -4.96 -5.64 -9.28
N VAL A 41 -4.89 -6.61 -8.38
CA VAL A 41 -6.03 -7.44 -7.96
C VAL A 41 -6.91 -6.76 -6.89
N GLY A 42 -6.43 -5.70 -6.24
CA GLY A 42 -7.16 -5.02 -5.17
C GLY A 42 -6.30 -4.28 -4.16
N SER A 43 -6.93 -3.80 -3.08
CA SER A 43 -6.25 -3.14 -1.96
C SER A 43 -6.03 -4.11 -0.81
N TYR A 44 -4.82 -4.11 -0.25
CA TYR A 44 -4.41 -5.04 0.80
C TYR A 44 -3.72 -4.28 1.94
N LEU A 45 -3.81 -4.84 3.15
CA LEU A 45 -2.92 -4.48 4.25
C LEU A 45 -1.80 -5.50 4.30
N LEU A 46 -0.56 -5.03 4.16
CA LEU A 46 0.64 -5.85 4.16
C LEU A 46 1.51 -5.46 5.35
N ASP A 47 2.07 -6.44 6.04
CA ASP A 47 3.03 -6.22 7.13
C ASP A 47 4.44 -6.11 6.54
N GLY A 48 5.20 -5.12 6.98
CA GLY A 48 6.56 -4.83 6.51
C GLY A 48 7.57 -5.95 6.75
N LYS A 49 7.25 -6.97 7.55
CA LYS A 49 8.06 -8.19 7.70
C LYS A 49 8.04 -9.08 6.47
N PHE A 50 6.96 -9.02 5.68
CA PHE A 50 6.78 -9.87 4.50
C PHE A 50 6.96 -9.10 3.20
N PHE A 51 6.99 -7.76 3.25
CA PHE A 51 7.12 -6.90 2.09
C PHE A 51 8.07 -5.74 2.39
N SER A 52 8.96 -5.47 1.45
CA SER A 52 9.91 -4.36 1.52
C SER A 52 9.53 -3.30 0.49
N PRO A 53 9.75 -2.01 0.80
CA PRO A 53 9.60 -0.96 -0.21
C PRO A 53 10.63 -1.18 -1.31
N LEU A 54 10.27 -0.87 -2.56
CA LEU A 54 11.26 -0.81 -3.62
C LEU A 54 12.16 0.40 -3.36
N ASP A 55 13.46 0.20 -3.45
CA ASP A 55 14.43 1.28 -3.41
C ASP A 55 14.19 2.15 -4.64
N SER A 56 13.74 3.38 -4.42
CA SER A 56 13.46 4.34 -5.49
C SER A 56 14.66 5.27 -5.66
N ASP A 57 15.88 4.74 -5.63
CA ASP A 57 17.05 5.47 -6.10
C ASP A 57 17.12 5.39 -7.63
N ASN A 58 16.18 6.06 -8.29
CA ASN A 58 16.26 6.26 -9.74
C ASN A 58 15.84 7.68 -10.09
N GLY A 59 16.73 8.62 -9.78
CA GLY A 59 16.86 9.90 -10.46
C GLY A 59 15.88 10.99 -10.03
N ASP A 60 16.41 11.97 -9.31
CA ASP A 60 15.99 13.36 -9.41
C ASP A 60 15.76 13.77 -10.89
N ASP A 61 14.57 14.30 -11.20
CA ASP A 61 14.45 15.35 -12.20
C ASP A 61 13.30 16.28 -11.77
N GLY A 62 13.69 17.46 -11.29
CA GLY A 62 12.79 18.51 -10.85
C GLY A 62 11.84 18.97 -11.96
N GLY A 63 10.54 18.81 -11.72
CA GLY A 63 9.54 19.65 -12.38
C GLY A 63 9.49 21.01 -11.66
N PRO A 64 9.60 22.15 -12.34
CA PRO A 64 9.54 23.45 -11.69
C PRO A 64 8.17 23.62 -11.02
N GLN A 65 8.20 23.94 -9.73
CA GLN A 65 7.03 24.41 -9.02
C GLN A 65 6.75 25.82 -9.54
N ALA A 66 5.85 25.92 -10.52
CA ALA A 66 5.30 27.20 -10.97
C ALA A 66 4.56 27.82 -9.77
N GLN A 67 5.26 28.72 -9.08
CA GLN A 67 4.65 29.79 -8.31
C GLN A 67 4.65 30.99 -9.24
N ASP A 68 3.54 31.18 -9.94
CA ASP A 68 3.28 32.39 -10.70
C ASP A 68 2.23 33.19 -9.90
N GLU A 69 2.74 34.26 -9.28
CA GLU A 69 2.13 35.50 -8.75
C GLU A 69 0.77 35.47 -8.00
#